data_AF-A0A6I7N7T1-F1
#
_entry.id   AF-A0A6I7N7T1-F1
#
_cell.length_a   1.000
_cell.length_b   1.000
_cell.length_c   1.000
_cell.angle_alpha   90.00
_cell.angle_beta   90.00
_cell.angle_gamma   90.00
#
_symmetry.space_group_name_H-M   'P 1'
#
loop_
_entity.id
_entity.type
_entity.pdbx_description
1 polymer ?
#
loop_
_entity_poly.entity_id
_entity_poly.type
_entity_poly.pdbx_seq_one_letter_code
_entity_poly.pdbx_strand_id
1 'polypeptide(L)'
;MKQIMNVVLATSLAMTAFWAHALEKEAFNEERYNELRDGGEVFLIDVYATWCSTCKAQQEILKQFQAENPDAQLTILEVDFDDDKKWVRHFRAPRQSTLVLYRGEDQQWFSVGETRYDVIADQLTQVLGGA
;
A
#
# COMPACT_ATOMS: atom_id res chain seq x y z
N MET A 1 -10.80 -63.13 11.11
CA MET A 1 -11.08 -61.78 10.60
C MET A 1 -10.37 -60.79 11.53
N LYS A 2 -9.25 -60.23 11.08
CA LYS A 2 -8.40 -59.33 11.87
C LYS A 2 -9.01 -57.92 11.86
N GLN A 3 -9.26 -57.36 13.03
CA GLN A 3 -9.50 -55.92 13.21
C GLN A 3 -8.59 -55.50 14.36
N ILE A 4 -7.45 -54.90 14.03
CA ILE A 4 -6.52 -54.29 14.99
C ILE A 4 -6.22 -52.89 14.45
N MET A 5 -6.94 -51.92 15.02
CA MET A 5 -6.43 -50.71 15.65
C MET A 5 -5.15 -50.04 15.10
N ASN A 6 -5.28 -48.73 14.83
CA ASN A 6 -4.27 -47.65 14.82
C ASN A 6 -3.17 -47.63 13.75
N VAL A 7 -3.11 -46.54 12.97
CA VAL A 7 -2.22 -45.39 13.24
C VAL A 7 -2.85 -44.13 12.65
N VAL A 8 -3.27 -43.21 13.53
CA VAL A 8 -3.49 -41.80 13.19
C VAL A 8 -2.11 -41.17 13.11
N LEU A 9 -1.70 -40.72 11.93
CA LEU A 9 -0.64 -39.73 11.79
C LEU A 9 -1.19 -38.61 10.92
N ALA A 10 -2.04 -37.78 11.53
CA ALA A 10 -2.39 -36.49 10.98
C ALA A 10 -1.15 -35.61 11.11
N THR A 11 -0.29 -35.62 10.09
CA THR A 11 0.71 -34.59 9.88
C THR A 11 -0.04 -33.31 9.57
N SER A 12 -0.40 -32.56 10.61
CA SER A 12 -0.82 -31.17 10.53
C SER A 12 0.39 -30.36 10.06
N LEU A 13 0.51 -30.24 8.73
CA LEU A 13 1.36 -29.23 8.11
C LEU A 13 0.75 -27.87 8.45
N ALA A 14 1.24 -27.26 9.54
CA ALA A 14 0.96 -25.87 9.85
C ALA A 14 1.49 -25.04 8.68
N MET A 15 0.60 -24.70 7.76
CA MET A 15 0.85 -23.67 6.76
C MET A 15 0.94 -22.35 7.53
N THR A 16 2.14 -22.00 7.98
CA THR A 16 2.45 -20.61 8.26
C THR A 16 2.33 -19.91 6.91
N ALA A 17 1.18 -19.31 6.68
CA ALA A 17 0.97 -18.48 5.52
C ALA A 17 1.85 -17.24 5.70
N PHE A 18 3.12 -17.36 5.30
CA PHE A 18 3.93 -16.21 4.94
C PHE A 18 3.25 -15.65 3.69
N TRP A 19 2.29 -14.76 3.90
CA TRP A 19 1.77 -13.93 2.84
C TRP A 19 2.94 -13.04 2.43
N ALA A 20 3.70 -13.51 1.45
CA ALA A 20 4.60 -12.66 0.70
C ALA A 20 3.72 -11.68 -0.05
N HIS A 21 3.34 -10.59 0.60
CA HIS A 21 2.86 -9.40 -0.08
C HIS A 21 4.07 -8.81 -0.79
N ALA A 22 4.38 -9.37 -1.96
CA ALA A 22 5.02 -8.57 -2.99
C ALA A 22 4.05 -7.40 -3.20
N LEU A 23 4.48 -6.26 -2.68
CA LEU A 23 3.71 -5.03 -2.59
C LEU A 23 3.57 -4.50 -4.01
N GLU A 24 2.56 -4.99 -4.71
CA GLU A 24 2.16 -4.50 -6.01
C GLU A 24 1.12 -3.41 -5.77
N LYS A 25 1.28 -2.27 -6.44
CA LYS A 25 0.31 -1.20 -6.36
C LYS A 25 -1.05 -1.71 -6.85
N GLU A 26 -2.11 -1.29 -6.19
CA GLU A 26 -3.46 -1.74 -6.49
C GLU A 26 -4.25 -0.57 -7.11
N ALA A 27 -5.04 -0.83 -8.14
CA ALA A 27 -6.00 0.16 -8.61
C ALA A 27 -7.01 0.47 -7.48
N PHE A 28 -7.41 1.74 -7.37
CA PHE A 28 -8.26 2.18 -6.26
C PHE A 28 -9.59 1.40 -6.22
N ASN A 29 -9.94 0.95 -5.02
CA ASN A 29 -11.20 0.29 -4.72
C ASN A 29 -11.74 0.80 -3.36
N GLU A 30 -13.02 1.17 -3.31
CA GLU A 30 -13.66 1.73 -2.10
C GLU A 30 -13.72 0.73 -0.94
N GLU A 31 -13.95 -0.54 -1.22
CA GLU A 31 -13.95 -1.62 -0.22
C GLU A 31 -12.55 -1.78 0.36
N ARG A 32 -11.52 -1.89 -0.50
CA ARG A 32 -10.12 -2.00 -0.06
C ARG A 32 -9.67 -0.79 0.74
N TYR A 33 -10.06 0.41 0.31
CA TYR A 33 -9.79 1.65 1.05
C TYR A 33 -10.39 1.64 2.46
N ASN A 34 -11.63 1.17 2.61
CA ASN A 34 -12.27 1.07 3.92
C ASN A 34 -11.65 -0.04 4.78
N GLU A 35 -11.30 -1.19 4.19
CA GLU A 35 -10.60 -2.27 4.90
C GLU A 35 -9.28 -1.79 5.53
N LEU A 36 -8.45 -1.09 4.75
CA LEU A 36 -7.16 -0.56 5.22
C LEU A 36 -7.36 0.47 6.36
N ARG A 37 -8.38 1.31 6.24
CA ARG A 37 -8.74 2.31 7.25
C ARG A 37 -9.19 1.65 8.55
N ASP A 38 -10.13 0.73 8.47
CA ASP A 38 -10.71 0.02 9.62
C ASP A 38 -9.67 -0.92 10.27
N GLY A 39 -8.76 -1.47 9.47
CA GLY A 39 -7.65 -2.33 9.92
C GLY A 39 -6.50 -1.58 10.61
N GLY A 40 -6.49 -0.24 10.55
CA GLY A 40 -5.39 0.57 11.12
C GLY A 40 -4.07 0.48 10.34
N GLU A 41 -4.13 0.03 9.08
CA GLU A 41 -2.96 -0.20 8.23
C GLU A 41 -2.34 1.13 7.75
N VAL A 42 -1.07 1.09 7.35
CA VAL A 42 -0.40 2.22 6.70
C VAL A 42 -0.54 2.05 5.19
N PHE A 43 -1.12 3.05 4.54
CA PHE A 43 -1.34 3.02 3.10
C PHE A 43 -1.23 4.40 2.47
N LEU A 44 -0.90 4.42 1.17
CA LEU A 44 -0.69 5.62 0.37
C LEU A 44 -1.70 5.66 -0.77
N ILE A 45 -2.37 6.79 -0.94
CA ILE A 45 -3.12 7.11 -2.16
C ILE A 45 -2.17 7.81 -3.14
N ASP A 46 -1.98 7.23 -4.33
CA ASP A 46 -1.24 7.83 -5.45
C ASP A 46 -2.24 8.28 -6.52
N VAL A 47 -2.53 9.59 -6.56
CA VAL A 47 -3.38 10.17 -7.61
C VAL A 47 -2.51 10.49 -8.82
N TYR A 48 -2.59 9.65 -9.85
CA TYR A 48 -1.67 9.65 -10.97
C TYR A 48 -2.39 9.82 -12.32
N ALA A 49 -1.62 9.99 -13.39
CA ALA A 49 -2.11 9.84 -14.76
C ALA A 49 -0.99 9.24 -15.62
N THR A 50 -1.35 8.48 -16.65
CA THR A 50 -0.36 7.76 -17.51
C THR A 50 0.59 8.70 -18.25
N TRP A 51 0.14 9.92 -18.57
CA TRP A 51 0.92 10.97 -19.25
C TRP A 51 1.74 11.85 -18.29
N CYS A 52 1.70 11.58 -16.99
CA CYS A 52 2.31 12.40 -15.95
C CYS A 52 3.76 12.00 -15.65
N SER A 53 4.74 12.78 -16.14
CA SER A 53 6.16 12.55 -15.88
C SER A 53 6.54 12.67 -14.40
N THR A 54 5.91 13.60 -13.67
CA THR A 54 6.11 13.75 -12.22
C THR A 54 5.64 12.52 -11.45
N CYS A 55 4.51 11.93 -11.85
CA CYS A 55 3.97 10.72 -11.24
C CYS A 55 4.94 9.55 -11.46
N LYS A 56 5.47 9.41 -12.68
CA LYS A 56 6.52 8.42 -12.94
C LYS A 56 7.73 8.58 -12.02
N ALA A 57 8.20 9.80 -11.78
CA ALA A 57 9.31 10.05 -10.85
C ALA A 57 8.96 9.64 -9.40
N GLN A 58 7.76 9.97 -8.93
CA GLN A 58 7.27 9.54 -7.61
C GLN A 58 7.22 8.01 -7.50
N GLN A 59 6.73 7.33 -8.54
CA GLN A 59 6.60 5.88 -8.56
C GLN A 59 7.96 5.16 -8.56
N GLU A 60 8.98 5.70 -9.21
CA GLU A 60 10.35 5.18 -9.10
C GLU A 60 10.91 5.36 -7.69
N ILE A 61 10.62 6.49 -7.02
CA ILE A 61 10.99 6.72 -5.61
C ILE A 61 10.31 5.72 -4.69
N LEU A 62 9.00 5.49 -4.84
CA LEU A 62 8.25 4.51 -4.04
C LEU A 62 8.82 3.09 -4.23
N LYS A 63 9.14 2.73 -5.47
CA LYS A 63 9.78 1.45 -5.79
C LYS A 63 11.17 1.32 -5.17
N GLN A 64 11.97 2.39 -5.22
CA GLN A 64 13.29 2.42 -4.58
C GLN A 64 13.15 2.26 -3.05
N PHE A 65 12.24 3.01 -2.42
CA PHE A 65 11.98 2.92 -0.99
C PHE A 65 11.62 1.48 -0.56
N GLN A 66 10.75 0.81 -1.31
CA GLN A 66 10.37 -0.58 -1.05
C GLN A 66 11.54 -1.55 -1.22
N ALA A 67 12.39 -1.33 -2.23
CA ALA A 67 13.58 -2.16 -2.43
C ALA A 67 14.60 -2.01 -1.27
N GLU A 68 14.70 -0.81 -0.69
CA GLU A 68 15.55 -0.52 0.47
C GLU A 68 14.93 -0.98 1.80
N ASN A 69 13.59 -1.13 1.85
CA ASN A 69 12.84 -1.48 3.05
C ASN A 69 11.89 -2.68 2.77
N PRO A 70 12.41 -3.90 2.53
CA PRO A 70 11.61 -5.05 2.12
C PRO A 70 10.59 -5.50 3.18
N ASP A 71 10.82 -5.16 4.45
CA ASP A 71 9.91 -5.48 5.56
C ASP A 71 8.84 -4.38 5.79
N ALA A 72 8.89 -3.27 5.05
CA ALA A 72 7.92 -2.19 5.16
C ALA A 72 6.56 -2.62 4.61
N GLN A 73 5.57 -2.69 5.49
CA GLN A 73 4.18 -2.97 5.13
C GLN A 73 3.47 -1.69 4.73
N LEU A 74 3.51 -1.35 3.43
CA LEU A 74 2.86 -0.17 2.86
C LEU A 74 1.93 -0.59 1.74
N THR A 75 0.63 -0.37 1.81
CA THR A 75 -0.23 -0.56 0.61
C THR A 75 -0.27 0.73 -0.21
N ILE A 76 -0.23 0.63 -1.54
CA ILE A 76 -0.39 1.80 -2.44
C ILE A 76 -1.66 1.59 -3.26
N LEU A 77 -2.62 2.52 -3.14
CA LEU A 77 -3.82 2.57 -3.95
C LEU A 77 -3.70 3.68 -5.01
N GLU A 78 -3.74 3.30 -6.28
CA GLU A 78 -3.65 4.20 -7.42
C GLU A 78 -5.03 4.71 -7.84
N VAL A 79 -5.23 6.02 -7.76
CA VAL A 79 -6.44 6.71 -8.21
C VAL A 79 -6.12 7.36 -9.56
N ASP A 80 -6.82 6.97 -10.63
CA ASP A 80 -6.61 7.60 -11.92
C ASP A 80 -7.21 9.02 -11.91
N PHE A 81 -6.37 10.02 -12.17
CA PHE A 81 -6.77 11.42 -12.13
C PHE A 81 -7.84 11.75 -13.18
N ASP A 82 -7.82 11.08 -14.33
CA ASP A 82 -8.73 11.29 -15.46
C ASP A 82 -10.02 10.52 -15.30
N ASP A 83 -9.96 9.27 -14.84
CA ASP A 83 -11.12 8.37 -14.81
C ASP A 83 -11.83 8.35 -13.45
N ASP A 84 -11.12 8.46 -12.32
CA ASP A 84 -11.68 8.31 -10.97
C ASP A 84 -12.11 9.65 -10.34
N LYS A 85 -12.82 10.50 -11.10
CA LYS A 85 -13.16 11.88 -10.68
C LYS A 85 -13.91 11.97 -9.33
N LYS A 86 -14.65 10.95 -8.90
CA LYS A 86 -15.26 10.89 -7.55
C LYS A 86 -14.17 10.94 -6.48
N TRP A 87 -13.16 10.09 -6.63
CA TRP A 87 -12.09 9.90 -5.66
C TRP A 87 -11.05 11.01 -5.70
N VAL A 88 -10.74 11.53 -6.89
CA VAL A 88 -9.93 12.76 -7.02
C VAL A 88 -10.50 13.90 -6.18
N ARG A 89 -11.83 14.10 -6.24
CA ARG A 89 -12.51 15.12 -5.42
C ARG A 89 -12.53 14.76 -3.94
N HIS A 90 -12.76 13.49 -3.60
CA HIS A 90 -12.76 13.00 -2.22
C HIS A 90 -11.42 13.30 -1.53
N PHE A 91 -10.30 12.95 -2.17
CA PHE A 91 -8.95 13.19 -1.67
C PHE A 91 -8.48 14.63 -1.85
N ARG A 92 -9.32 15.52 -2.38
CA ARG A 92 -9.00 16.94 -2.61
C ARG A 92 -7.73 17.13 -3.44
N ALA A 93 -7.46 16.21 -4.38
CA ALA A 93 -6.27 16.25 -5.21
C ALA A 93 -6.42 17.36 -6.27
N PRO A 94 -5.64 18.46 -6.20
CA PRO A 94 -5.81 19.59 -7.12
C PRO A 94 -5.26 19.28 -8.53
N ARG A 95 -4.39 18.27 -8.64
CA ARG A 95 -3.79 17.75 -9.86
C ARG A 95 -3.28 16.32 -9.62
N GLN A 96 -2.97 15.61 -10.70
CA GLN A 96 -2.14 14.41 -10.68
C GLN A 96 -0.81 14.67 -9.93
N SER A 97 -0.11 13.62 -9.53
CA SER A 97 1.05 13.64 -8.62
C SER A 97 0.70 14.05 -7.18
N THR A 98 -0.54 13.82 -6.78
CA THR A 98 -0.95 14.01 -5.37
C THR A 98 -0.74 12.70 -4.62
N LEU A 99 0.02 12.77 -3.54
CA LEU A 99 0.26 11.66 -2.62
C LEU A 99 -0.47 11.95 -1.30
N VAL A 100 -1.21 10.97 -0.78
CA VAL A 100 -1.90 11.07 0.52
C VAL A 100 -1.59 9.84 1.37
N LEU A 101 -0.86 10.02 2.47
CA LEU A 101 -0.44 8.94 3.35
C LEU A 101 -1.38 8.85 4.55
N TYR A 102 -1.83 7.65 4.85
CA TYR A 102 -2.73 7.33 5.94
C TYR A 102 -2.13 6.32 6.91
N ARG A 103 -2.61 6.36 8.15
CA ARG A 103 -2.53 5.28 9.13
C ARG A 103 -3.94 5.07 9.67
N GLY A 104 -4.57 3.96 9.31
CA GLY A 104 -5.99 3.76 9.57
C GLY A 104 -6.81 4.92 9.01
N GLU A 105 -7.66 5.52 9.85
CA GLU A 105 -8.48 6.67 9.44
C GLU A 105 -7.72 8.00 9.37
N ASP A 106 -6.52 8.07 9.96
CA ASP A 106 -5.81 9.33 10.16
C ASP A 106 -4.90 9.65 8.96
N GLN A 107 -5.18 10.78 8.31
CA GLN A 107 -4.30 11.32 7.27
C GLN A 107 -3.01 11.87 7.91
N GLN A 108 -1.88 11.25 7.61
CA GLN A 108 -0.58 11.59 8.18
C GLN A 108 0.17 12.63 7.34
N TRP A 109 0.06 12.52 6.01
CA TRP A 109 0.78 13.41 5.10
C TRP A 109 0.01 13.62 3.80
N PHE A 110 0.18 14.80 3.21
CA PHE A 110 -0.40 15.18 1.93
C PHE A 110 0.61 16.01 1.17
N SER A 111 0.86 15.65 -0.09
CA SER A 111 1.79 16.38 -0.94
C SER A 111 1.40 16.35 -2.40
N VAL A 112 1.81 17.38 -3.14
CA VAL A 112 1.49 17.54 -4.55
C VAL A 112 2.77 17.81 -5.33
N GLY A 113 3.17 16.84 -6.15
CA GLY A 113 4.35 16.89 -7.01
C GLY A 113 5.69 16.88 -6.29
N GLU A 114 5.75 16.43 -5.03
CA GLU A 114 7.03 16.15 -4.38
C GLU A 114 7.76 15.03 -5.13
N THR A 115 9.04 15.23 -5.39
CA THR A 115 9.90 14.32 -6.19
C THR A 115 11.28 14.16 -5.58
N ARG A 116 11.48 14.64 -4.35
CA ARG A 116 12.70 14.41 -3.59
C ARG A 116 12.57 13.12 -2.79
N TYR A 117 13.56 12.23 -2.98
CA TYR A 117 13.57 10.92 -2.34
C TYR A 117 13.55 11.01 -0.82
N ASP A 118 14.43 11.84 -0.24
CA ASP A 118 14.55 12.06 1.20
C ASP A 118 13.21 12.44 1.83
N VAL A 119 12.48 13.37 1.22
CA VAL A 119 11.20 13.81 1.78
C VAL A 119 10.13 12.73 1.73
N ILE A 120 10.00 12.00 0.63
CA ILE A 120 9.02 10.91 0.54
C ILE A 120 9.40 9.77 1.49
N ALA A 121 10.66 9.36 1.49
CA ALA A 121 11.17 8.29 2.33
C ALA A 121 11.04 8.61 3.82
N ASP A 122 11.37 9.84 4.25
CA ASP A 122 11.24 10.26 5.64
C ASP A 122 9.79 10.19 6.13
N GLN A 123 8.83 10.61 5.30
CA GLN A 123 7.40 10.53 5.66
C GLN A 123 6.92 9.08 5.76
N LEU A 124 7.33 8.23 4.83
CA LEU A 124 7.01 6.80 4.88
C LEU A 124 7.63 6.14 6.12
N THR A 125 8.91 6.36 6.39
CA THR A 125 9.60 5.80 7.57
C THR A 125 9.00 6.29 8.88
N GLN A 126 8.70 7.59 8.98
CA GLN A 126 8.06 8.16 10.17
C GLN A 126 6.71 7.50 10.43
N VAL A 127 5.89 7.33 9.39
CA VAL A 127 4.56 6.75 9.53
C VAL A 127 4.58 5.24 9.66
N LEU A 128 5.52 4.50 9.06
CA LEU A 128 5.60 3.04 9.21
C LEU A 128 6.08 2.59 10.59
N GLY A 129 6.50 3.55 11.44
CA GLY A 129 6.85 3.30 12.83
C GLY A 129 8.34 3.18 13.06
N GLY A 130 9.14 4.02 12.37
CA GLY A 130 10.54 4.35 12.68
C GLY A 130 11.36 3.23 13.33
N ALA A 131 12.17 2.55 12.52
CA ALA A 131 13.19 1.62 13.00
C ALA A 131 14.02 2.20 14.16
#